data_AF-A0A951GR45-F1
#
_entry.id   AF-A0A951GR45-F1
#
_cell.length_a   1.000
_cell.length_b   1.000
_cell.length_c   1.000
_cell.angle_alpha   90.00
_cell.angle_beta   90.00
_cell.angle_gamma   90.00
#
_symmetry.space_group_name_H-M   'P 1'
#
loop_
_entity.id
_entity.type
_entity.pdbx_description
1 polymer ?
#
loop_
_entity_poly.entity_id
_entity_poly.type
_entity_poly.pdbx_seq_one_letter_code
_entity_poly.pdbx_strand_id
1 'polypeptide(L)'
;MVDCVGVDQLGTASATCLAFATSKLGQAPIFWGRYFKTPGDTSPGQYQAGLEADFFSSHNIKVLAIGRQTTHVDQPNRDLGHTDGRDNAAALIKSFGEDHLASMPEVAVFLDAEIDTPLHHIYYEGWSAGLIEGGNGKVKFAPCLYAHHNDGTTWRELARAMGEGARCDAAWIVFMELGNFPIGPWKSTFRGKNMSADLKVAITQRVLDLSDDDGRTYDFDLVNPDLQDWLLPRLILPRATL
;
A
#
# COMPACT_ATOMS: atom_id res chain seq x y z
N MET A 1 22.55 -1.11 -9.78
CA MET A 1 21.49 -0.22 -9.29
C MET A 1 21.26 -0.59 -7.84
N VAL A 2 21.12 0.38 -6.93
CA VAL A 2 20.82 0.07 -5.51
C VAL A 2 19.35 -0.29 -5.44
N ASP A 3 19.02 -1.39 -4.77
CA ASP A 3 17.63 -1.83 -4.60
C ASP A 3 16.82 -0.76 -3.85
N CYS A 4 15.59 -0.52 -4.30
CA CYS A 4 14.67 0.38 -3.63
C CYS A 4 13.80 -0.39 -2.65
N VAL A 5 13.97 -0.09 -1.37
CA VAL A 5 13.39 -0.87 -0.28
C VAL A 5 12.49 -0.01 0.60
N GLY A 6 11.50 -0.64 1.18
CA GLY A 6 10.60 -0.01 2.14
C GLY A 6 10.23 -0.96 3.25
N VAL A 7 9.38 -0.44 4.13
CA VAL A 7 8.84 -1.16 5.27
C VAL A 7 7.35 -0.92 5.31
N ASP A 8 6.57 -1.84 5.83
CA ASP A 8 5.25 -1.51 6.34
C ASP A 8 5.11 -2.06 7.76
N GLN A 9 4.24 -1.45 8.54
CA GLN A 9 3.98 -1.86 9.92
C GLN A 9 2.61 -1.35 10.35
N LEU A 10 2.00 -2.01 11.33
CA LEU A 10 0.76 -1.56 11.95
C LEU A 10 0.98 -0.35 12.88
N GLY A 11 2.02 -0.39 13.71
CA GLY A 11 2.29 0.64 14.72
C GLY A 11 2.74 2.00 14.15
N THR A 12 2.80 3.02 15.00
CA THR A 12 3.32 4.36 14.65
C THR A 12 4.81 4.31 14.32
N ALA A 13 5.22 4.89 13.20
CA ALA A 13 6.62 4.98 12.82
C ALA A 13 7.39 5.95 13.72
N SER A 14 8.66 5.63 14.00
CA SER A 14 9.50 6.38 14.93
C SER A 14 10.98 6.23 14.59
N ALA A 15 11.83 7.03 15.24
CA ALA A 15 13.29 6.95 15.05
C ALA A 15 13.87 5.57 15.40
N THR A 16 13.33 4.89 16.43
CA THR A 16 13.78 3.54 16.79
C THR A 16 13.33 2.51 15.76
N CYS A 17 12.12 2.64 15.21
CA CYS A 17 11.68 1.85 14.04
C CYS A 17 12.63 2.03 12.86
N LEU A 18 13.02 3.28 12.54
CA LEU A 18 13.92 3.55 11.42
C LEU A 18 15.30 2.93 11.63
N ALA A 19 15.85 3.03 12.84
CA ALA A 19 17.14 2.43 13.17
C ALA A 19 17.10 0.90 13.00
N PHE A 20 16.04 0.25 13.49
CA PHE A 20 15.84 -1.18 13.32
C PHE A 20 15.74 -1.57 11.85
N ALA A 21 14.83 -0.93 11.10
CA ALA A 21 14.63 -1.18 9.68
C ALA A 21 15.92 -1.01 8.87
N THR A 22 16.66 0.09 9.13
CA THR A 22 17.94 0.38 8.48
C THR A 22 18.97 -0.71 8.75
N SER A 23 19.03 -1.21 9.99
CA SER A 23 19.96 -2.30 10.35
C SER A 23 19.68 -3.59 9.60
N LYS A 24 18.42 -3.88 9.28
CA LYS A 24 18.02 -5.08 8.53
C LYS A 24 18.22 -4.92 7.03
N LEU A 25 17.83 -3.77 6.49
CA LEU A 25 17.92 -3.47 5.06
C LEU A 25 19.35 -3.14 4.60
N GLY A 26 20.24 -2.78 5.52
CA GLY A 26 21.59 -2.26 5.20
C GLY A 26 21.57 -0.84 4.61
N GLN A 27 20.40 -0.22 4.51
CA GLN A 27 20.14 1.14 4.04
C GLN A 27 18.83 1.67 4.63
N ALA A 28 18.65 2.99 4.65
CA ALA A 28 17.39 3.57 5.08
C ALA A 28 16.26 3.22 4.09
N PRO A 29 15.06 2.82 4.56
CA PRO A 29 13.91 2.63 3.69
C PRO A 29 13.51 3.96 3.05
N ILE A 30 13.10 3.92 1.77
CA ILE A 30 12.67 5.13 1.04
C ILE A 30 11.16 5.34 1.11
N PHE A 31 10.42 4.32 1.52
CA PHE A 31 8.99 4.41 1.78
C PHE A 31 8.57 3.58 3.00
N TRP A 32 7.41 3.93 3.54
CA TRP A 32 6.77 3.24 4.65
C TRP A 32 5.27 3.04 4.40
N GLY A 33 4.79 1.80 4.38
CA GLY A 33 3.37 1.45 4.26
C GLY A 33 2.61 1.81 5.52
N ARG A 34 1.53 2.58 5.37
CA ARG A 34 0.62 2.97 6.48
C ARG A 34 -0.83 2.86 6.07
N TYR A 35 -1.67 2.51 7.03
CA TYR A 35 -3.07 2.19 6.81
C TYR A 35 -3.97 3.42 6.90
N PHE A 36 -5.02 3.39 6.06
CA PHE A 36 -6.10 4.34 6.01
C PHE A 36 -7.41 3.55 5.88
N LYS A 37 -8.36 3.80 6.80
CA LYS A 37 -9.69 3.17 6.76
C LYS A 37 -10.78 4.22 6.58
N THR A 38 -11.00 5.06 7.58
CA THR A 38 -12.00 6.14 7.55
C THR A 38 -11.38 7.49 7.97
N PRO A 39 -12.03 8.61 7.62
CA PRO A 39 -11.49 9.94 7.92
C PRO A 39 -11.36 10.22 9.42
N GLY A 40 -10.15 10.57 9.86
CA GLY A 40 -9.89 10.91 11.25
C GLY A 40 -9.84 9.71 12.20
N ASP A 41 -9.71 8.49 11.68
CA ASP A 41 -9.46 7.30 12.50
C ASP A 41 -8.13 7.44 13.26
N THR A 42 -8.23 7.53 14.59
CA THR A 42 -7.08 7.67 15.51
C THR A 42 -6.63 6.34 16.09
N SER A 43 -7.12 5.21 15.58
CA SER A 43 -6.68 3.91 16.04
C SER A 43 -5.18 3.73 15.78
N PRO A 44 -4.41 3.11 16.71
CA PRO A 44 -2.95 3.01 16.60
C PRO A 44 -2.45 2.31 15.34
N GLY A 45 -3.31 1.53 14.68
CA GLY A 45 -3.01 0.82 13.45
C GLY A 45 -3.05 1.69 12.18
N GLN A 46 -3.53 2.93 12.25
CA GLN A 46 -3.64 3.84 11.11
C GLN A 46 -2.52 4.88 11.14
N TYR A 47 -2.28 5.51 9.99
CA TYR A 47 -1.42 6.68 9.92
C TYR A 47 -1.89 7.79 10.88
N GLN A 48 -1.00 8.24 11.76
CA GLN A 48 -1.24 9.31 12.71
C GLN A 48 -0.47 10.56 12.30
N ALA A 49 -1.12 11.46 11.54
CA ALA A 49 -0.46 12.66 11.00
C ALA A 49 0.28 13.49 12.06
N GLY A 50 -0.34 13.70 13.23
CA GLY A 50 0.27 14.47 14.32
C GLY A 50 1.42 13.77 15.05
N LEU A 51 1.69 12.49 14.78
CA LEU A 51 2.80 11.73 15.36
C LEU A 51 3.87 11.37 14.32
N GLU A 52 3.47 11.18 13.06
CA GLU A 52 4.30 10.57 12.03
C GLU A 52 4.73 11.54 10.91
N ALA A 53 4.02 12.67 10.69
CA ALA A 53 4.30 13.55 9.55
C ALA A 53 5.72 14.16 9.59
N ASP A 54 6.14 14.66 10.75
CA ASP A 54 7.49 15.21 10.95
C ASP A 54 8.56 14.13 10.84
N PHE A 55 8.28 12.93 11.33
CA PHE A 55 9.18 11.79 11.18
C PHE A 55 9.42 11.47 9.69
N PHE A 56 8.36 11.27 8.91
CA PHE A 56 8.49 10.92 7.50
C PHE A 56 9.13 12.04 6.68
N SER A 57 8.71 13.29 6.91
CA SER A 57 9.24 14.46 6.17
C SER A 57 10.71 14.72 6.46
N SER A 58 11.13 14.69 7.73
CA SER A 58 12.54 14.93 8.13
C SER A 58 13.52 13.86 7.66
N HIS A 59 13.04 12.63 7.42
CA HIS A 59 13.85 11.52 6.92
C HIS A 59 13.69 11.28 5.41
N ASN A 60 12.88 12.10 4.71
CA ASN A 60 12.56 11.93 3.29
C ASN A 60 12.01 10.52 2.96
N ILE A 61 11.18 9.98 3.85
CA ILE A 61 10.53 8.68 3.70
C ILE A 61 9.11 8.93 3.20
N LYS A 62 8.75 8.31 2.08
CA LYS A 62 7.41 8.46 1.49
C LYS A 62 6.42 7.49 2.14
N VAL A 63 5.20 7.93 2.40
CA VAL A 63 4.10 7.07 2.82
C VAL A 63 3.51 6.34 1.62
N LEU A 64 3.48 5.01 1.71
CA LEU A 64 2.74 4.12 0.83
C LEU A 64 1.34 3.92 1.45
N ALA A 65 0.29 4.34 0.73
CA ALA A 65 -1.06 4.33 1.26
C ALA A 65 -1.70 2.93 1.12
N ILE A 66 -2.18 2.39 2.25
CA ILE A 66 -2.85 1.09 2.32
C ILE A 66 -4.32 1.30 2.68
N GLY A 67 -5.24 0.91 1.79
CA GLY A 67 -6.68 0.90 2.05
C GLY A 67 -7.06 -0.31 2.90
N ARG A 68 -7.27 -0.10 4.21
CA ARG A 68 -7.49 -1.20 5.17
C ARG A 68 -8.96 -1.58 5.27
N GLN A 69 -9.38 -2.57 4.49
CA GLN A 69 -10.77 -3.06 4.47
C GLN A 69 -10.86 -4.60 4.48
N THR A 70 -9.88 -5.27 5.08
CA THR A 70 -9.67 -6.73 5.03
C THR A 70 -10.86 -7.58 5.44
N THR A 71 -11.82 -7.03 6.22
CA THR A 71 -13.06 -7.70 6.63
C THR A 71 -14.22 -7.55 5.65
N HIS A 72 -14.09 -6.76 4.58
CA HIS A 72 -15.14 -6.48 3.60
C HIS A 72 -14.78 -6.92 2.18
N VAL A 73 -13.49 -7.11 1.88
CA VAL A 73 -12.99 -7.34 0.50
C VAL A 73 -13.57 -8.57 -0.20
N ASP A 74 -14.05 -9.55 0.56
CA ASP A 74 -14.63 -10.81 0.07
C ASP A 74 -16.15 -10.71 -0.18
N GLN A 75 -16.78 -9.60 0.18
CA GLN A 75 -18.22 -9.43 0.08
C GLN A 75 -18.63 -9.19 -1.39
N PRO A 76 -19.66 -9.84 -1.92
CA PRO A 76 -20.18 -9.56 -3.27
C PRO A 76 -21.03 -8.28 -3.31
N ASN A 77 -20.49 -7.16 -2.83
CA ASN A 77 -21.23 -5.92 -2.58
C ASN A 77 -20.49 -4.69 -3.14
N ARG A 78 -21.02 -4.16 -4.25
CA ARG A 78 -20.45 -3.01 -4.96
C ARG A 78 -20.60 -1.71 -4.18
N ASP A 79 -21.74 -1.50 -3.54
CA ASP A 79 -22.03 -0.26 -2.81
C ASP A 79 -21.19 -0.15 -1.54
N LEU A 80 -20.95 -1.29 -0.88
CA LEU A 80 -20.02 -1.38 0.23
C LEU A 80 -18.59 -1.04 -0.24
N GLY A 81 -18.11 -1.68 -1.30
CA GLY A 81 -16.80 -1.37 -1.88
C GLY A 81 -16.67 0.12 -2.23
N HIS A 82 -17.68 0.68 -2.90
CA HIS A 82 -17.69 2.11 -3.26
C HIS A 82 -17.62 3.04 -2.07
N THR A 83 -18.39 2.76 -1.02
CA THR A 83 -18.35 3.50 0.25
C THR A 83 -16.95 3.43 0.88
N ASP A 84 -16.40 2.23 0.99
CA ASP A 84 -15.08 1.99 1.57
C ASP A 84 -13.96 2.70 0.78
N GLY A 85 -14.04 2.71 -0.55
CA GLY A 85 -13.10 3.43 -1.42
C GLY A 85 -13.17 4.94 -1.21
N ARG A 86 -14.38 5.50 -1.08
CA ARG A 86 -14.58 6.93 -0.76
C ARG A 86 -14.04 7.29 0.62
N ASP A 87 -14.23 6.41 1.60
CA ASP A 87 -13.73 6.61 2.96
C ASP A 87 -12.19 6.58 3.01
N ASN A 88 -11.55 5.68 2.24
CA ASN A 88 -10.10 5.68 2.09
C ASN A 88 -9.57 6.97 1.44
N ALA A 89 -10.20 7.43 0.35
CA ALA A 89 -9.86 8.71 -0.28
C ALA A 89 -9.99 9.89 0.69
N ALA A 90 -11.11 9.95 1.42
CA ALA A 90 -11.37 10.99 2.40
C ALA A 90 -10.39 10.94 3.59
N ALA A 91 -9.96 9.75 4.02
CA ALA A 91 -8.93 9.58 5.05
C ALA A 91 -7.57 10.12 4.61
N LEU A 92 -7.18 9.87 3.36
CA LEU A 92 -5.95 10.42 2.78
C LEU A 92 -6.01 11.95 2.68
N ILE A 93 -7.11 12.49 2.14
CA ILE A 93 -7.31 13.94 2.04
C ILE A 93 -7.29 14.60 3.41
N LYS A 94 -7.95 14.00 4.42
CA LYS A 94 -7.95 14.49 5.79
C LYS A 94 -6.55 14.50 6.40
N SER A 95 -5.73 13.51 6.08
CA SER A 95 -4.39 13.33 6.67
C SER A 95 -3.33 14.24 6.05
N PHE A 96 -3.39 14.45 4.73
CA PHE A 96 -2.33 15.13 3.98
C PHE A 96 -2.75 16.49 3.40
N GLY A 97 -4.04 16.79 3.36
CA GLY A 97 -4.62 17.98 2.76
C GLY A 97 -4.84 17.84 1.25
N GLU A 98 -5.99 18.32 0.78
CA GLU A 98 -6.40 18.26 -0.64
C GLU A 98 -5.36 18.93 -1.56
N ASP A 99 -4.92 20.15 -1.24
CA ASP A 99 -3.98 20.91 -2.07
C ASP A 99 -2.64 20.19 -2.25
N HIS A 100 -2.18 19.49 -1.21
CA HIS A 100 -0.94 18.75 -1.29
C HIS A 100 -1.08 17.54 -2.22
N LEU A 101 -2.13 16.73 -2.03
CA LEU A 101 -2.37 15.55 -2.87
C LEU A 101 -2.71 15.95 -4.31
N ALA A 102 -3.39 17.08 -4.53
CA ALA A 102 -3.72 17.60 -5.86
C ALA A 102 -2.48 18.08 -6.64
N SER A 103 -1.38 18.41 -5.95
CA SER A 103 -0.10 18.75 -6.61
C SER A 103 0.69 17.53 -7.08
N MET A 104 0.29 16.32 -6.66
CA MET A 104 0.93 15.07 -7.07
C MET A 104 0.37 14.60 -8.43
N PRO A 105 1.15 13.84 -9.22
CA PRO A 105 0.63 13.29 -10.49
C PRO A 105 -0.59 12.40 -10.24
N GLU A 106 -0.50 11.55 -9.22
CA GLU A 106 -1.51 10.64 -8.73
C GLU A 106 -1.02 10.05 -7.39
N VAL A 107 -1.92 9.52 -6.57
CA VAL A 107 -1.60 8.84 -5.31
C VAL A 107 -1.91 7.36 -5.45
N ALA A 108 -0.90 6.49 -5.32
CA ALA A 108 -1.10 5.04 -5.34
C ALA A 108 -1.68 4.58 -3.99
N VAL A 109 -2.80 3.85 -4.04
CA VAL A 109 -3.46 3.30 -2.86
C VAL A 109 -3.65 1.80 -3.07
N PHE A 110 -3.09 0.99 -2.18
CA PHE A 110 -3.14 -0.46 -2.27
C PHE A 110 -4.26 -0.99 -1.37
N LEU A 111 -5.30 -1.57 -1.96
CA LEU A 111 -6.33 -2.28 -1.19
C LEU A 111 -5.70 -3.53 -0.56
N ASP A 112 -5.88 -3.68 0.75
CA ASP A 112 -5.37 -4.80 1.52
C ASP A 112 -6.32 -5.99 1.44
N ALA A 113 -5.94 -7.03 0.67
CA ALA A 113 -6.64 -8.29 0.57
C ALA A 113 -5.77 -9.45 1.10
N GLU A 114 -6.24 -10.12 2.14
CA GLU A 114 -5.52 -11.21 2.79
C GLU A 114 -5.97 -12.57 2.26
N ILE A 115 -5.10 -13.59 2.38
CA ILE A 115 -5.37 -14.94 1.81
C ILE A 115 -6.60 -15.62 2.43
N ASP A 116 -6.94 -15.29 3.68
CA ASP A 116 -8.08 -15.84 4.41
C ASP A 116 -9.39 -15.10 4.08
N THR A 117 -9.31 -13.90 3.48
CA THR A 117 -10.44 -13.09 3.01
C THR A 117 -10.21 -12.68 1.55
N PRO A 118 -10.28 -13.65 0.61
CA PRO A 118 -9.92 -13.38 -0.78
C PRO A 118 -10.87 -12.37 -1.41
N LEU A 119 -10.31 -11.50 -2.27
CA LEU A 119 -11.04 -10.43 -2.95
C LEU A 119 -12.21 -10.96 -3.78
N HIS A 120 -13.34 -10.27 -3.75
CA HIS A 120 -14.45 -10.46 -4.68
C HIS A 120 -14.49 -9.35 -5.75
N HIS A 121 -14.65 -9.71 -7.04
CA HIS A 121 -14.60 -8.73 -8.15
C HIS A 121 -15.60 -7.57 -8.01
N ILE A 122 -16.87 -7.87 -7.67
CA ILE A 122 -17.93 -6.85 -7.45
C ILE A 122 -17.52 -5.81 -6.38
N TYR A 123 -16.85 -6.24 -5.31
CA TYR A 123 -16.36 -5.32 -4.29
C TYR A 123 -15.25 -4.43 -4.85
N TYR A 124 -14.26 -5.02 -5.53
CA TYR A 124 -13.14 -4.27 -6.11
C TYR A 124 -13.60 -3.24 -7.14
N GLU A 125 -14.57 -3.57 -7.99
CA GLU A 125 -15.21 -2.63 -8.92
C GLU A 125 -15.80 -1.42 -8.19
N GLY A 126 -16.51 -1.66 -7.10
CA GLY A 126 -17.03 -0.63 -6.22
C GLY A 126 -15.91 0.22 -5.63
N TRP A 127 -14.94 -0.43 -4.98
CA TRP A 127 -13.83 0.22 -4.27
C TRP A 127 -12.96 1.08 -5.17
N SER A 128 -12.53 0.55 -6.32
CA SER A 128 -11.72 1.31 -7.28
C SER A 128 -12.47 2.53 -7.81
N ALA A 129 -13.76 2.41 -8.13
CA ALA A 129 -14.59 3.52 -8.56
C ALA A 129 -14.79 4.56 -7.45
N GLY A 130 -15.10 4.10 -6.23
CA GLY A 130 -15.31 4.96 -5.06
C GLY A 130 -14.05 5.73 -4.67
N LEU A 131 -12.88 5.09 -4.72
CA LEU A 131 -11.59 5.74 -4.47
C LEU A 131 -11.34 6.88 -5.49
N ILE A 132 -11.52 6.60 -6.78
CA ILE A 132 -11.34 7.61 -7.85
C ILE A 132 -12.33 8.76 -7.67
N GLU A 133 -13.60 8.46 -7.43
CA GLU A 133 -14.65 9.47 -7.20
C GLU A 133 -14.38 10.30 -5.95
N GLY A 134 -13.87 9.68 -4.89
CA GLY A 134 -13.52 10.32 -3.62
C GLY A 134 -12.45 11.41 -3.74
N GLY A 135 -11.63 11.38 -4.81
CA GLY A 135 -10.73 12.48 -5.16
C GLY A 135 -11.41 13.74 -5.68
N ASN A 136 -12.72 13.66 -5.95
CA ASN A 136 -13.60 14.77 -6.38
C ASN A 136 -13.04 15.58 -7.56
N GLY A 137 -12.34 14.92 -8.47
CA GLY A 137 -11.71 15.52 -9.66
C GLY A 137 -10.47 16.38 -9.39
N LYS A 138 -10.13 16.64 -8.12
CA LYS A 138 -8.96 17.44 -7.72
C LYS A 138 -7.76 16.57 -7.38
N VAL A 139 -7.97 15.56 -6.54
CA VAL A 139 -6.96 14.57 -6.21
C VAL A 139 -7.14 13.38 -7.14
N LYS A 140 -6.05 12.91 -7.74
CA LYS A 140 -6.05 11.71 -8.58
C LYS A 140 -5.53 10.55 -7.76
N PHE A 141 -6.31 9.46 -7.72
CA PHE A 141 -5.91 8.21 -7.07
C PHE A 141 -5.70 7.11 -8.11
N ALA A 142 -4.67 6.29 -7.89
CA ALA A 142 -4.36 5.06 -8.61
C ALA A 142 -4.75 3.87 -7.73
N PRO A 143 -5.90 3.23 -7.98
CA PRO A 143 -6.27 2.00 -7.29
C PRO A 143 -5.25 0.90 -7.59
N CYS A 144 -4.73 0.27 -6.55
CA CYS A 144 -3.78 -0.83 -6.61
C CYS A 144 -4.25 -1.96 -5.68
N LEU A 145 -3.66 -3.14 -5.79
CA LEU A 145 -4.01 -4.28 -4.92
C LEU A 145 -2.76 -4.82 -4.20
N TYR A 146 -2.87 -5.01 -2.88
CA TYR A 146 -1.99 -5.86 -2.09
C TYR A 146 -2.63 -7.24 -1.92
N ALA A 147 -1.89 -8.31 -2.21
CA ALA A 147 -2.36 -9.68 -1.95
C ALA A 147 -1.22 -10.70 -1.92
N HIS A 148 -1.49 -11.86 -1.31
CA HIS A 148 -0.54 -12.96 -1.26
C HIS A 148 -0.35 -13.63 -2.64
N HIS A 149 0.90 -13.94 -3.02
CA HIS A 149 1.18 -14.51 -4.34
C HIS A 149 0.46 -15.84 -4.60
N ASN A 150 0.26 -16.66 -3.57
CA ASN A 150 -0.45 -17.94 -3.71
C ASN A 150 -1.98 -17.83 -3.70
N ASP A 151 -2.55 -16.66 -3.43
CA ASP A 151 -4.00 -16.46 -3.46
C ASP A 151 -4.53 -16.35 -4.89
N GLY A 152 -4.63 -17.50 -5.54
CA GLY A 152 -5.15 -17.59 -6.90
C GLY A 152 -6.63 -17.23 -7.05
N THR A 153 -7.37 -17.04 -5.96
CA THR A 153 -8.75 -16.53 -6.01
C THR A 153 -8.72 -15.02 -6.15
N THR A 154 -8.04 -14.31 -5.26
CA THR A 154 -7.91 -12.85 -5.33
C THR A 154 -7.41 -12.37 -6.68
N TRP A 155 -6.35 -12.98 -7.22
CA TRP A 155 -5.80 -12.58 -8.52
C TRP A 155 -6.74 -12.85 -9.71
N ARG A 156 -7.53 -13.93 -9.66
CA ARG A 156 -8.54 -14.25 -10.68
C ARG A 156 -9.71 -13.27 -10.60
N GLU A 157 -10.17 -12.95 -9.40
CA GLU A 157 -11.26 -12.01 -9.16
C GLU A 157 -10.86 -10.59 -9.56
N LEU A 158 -9.62 -10.16 -9.27
CA LEU A 158 -9.10 -8.90 -9.78
C LEU A 158 -9.08 -8.87 -11.32
N ALA A 159 -8.60 -9.94 -11.97
CA ALA A 159 -8.57 -10.02 -13.42
C ALA A 159 -9.98 -9.91 -14.03
N ARG A 160 -10.99 -10.48 -13.36
CA ARG A 160 -12.40 -10.33 -13.74
C ARG A 160 -12.87 -8.89 -13.60
N ALA A 161 -12.66 -8.25 -12.45
CA ALA A 161 -13.03 -6.85 -12.24
C ALA A 161 -12.40 -5.93 -13.30
N MET A 162 -11.12 -6.13 -13.62
CA MET A 162 -10.43 -5.38 -14.67
C MET A 162 -11.02 -5.64 -16.07
N GLY A 163 -11.41 -6.90 -16.36
CA GLY A 163 -12.11 -7.25 -17.60
C GLY A 163 -13.50 -6.61 -17.73
N GLU A 164 -14.13 -6.29 -16.60
CA GLU A 164 -15.41 -5.57 -16.51
C GLU A 164 -15.22 -4.04 -16.44
N GLY A 165 -13.98 -3.55 -16.50
CA GLY A 165 -13.63 -2.13 -16.61
C GLY A 165 -13.13 -1.46 -15.33
N ALA A 166 -12.97 -2.20 -14.23
CA ALA A 166 -12.34 -1.67 -13.02
C ALA A 166 -10.87 -1.30 -13.28
N ARG A 167 -10.40 -0.21 -12.65
CA ARG A 167 -9.00 0.21 -12.75
C ARG A 167 -8.16 -0.49 -11.68
N CYS A 168 -7.01 -1.02 -12.09
CA CYS A 168 -5.94 -1.45 -11.18
C CYS A 168 -4.60 -1.12 -11.84
N ASP A 169 -3.85 -0.19 -11.27
CA ASP A 169 -2.62 0.31 -11.89
C ASP A 169 -1.39 -0.53 -11.54
N ALA A 170 -1.35 -1.13 -10.35
CA ALA A 170 -0.25 -1.97 -9.91
C ALA A 170 -0.64 -2.98 -8.83
N ALA A 171 0.19 -4.01 -8.69
CA ALA A 171 0.13 -4.97 -7.60
C ALA A 171 1.30 -4.80 -6.63
N TRP A 172 1.03 -5.01 -5.35
CA TRP A 172 1.99 -5.29 -4.31
C TRP A 172 1.77 -6.74 -3.86
N ILE A 173 2.78 -7.59 -4.02
CA ILE A 173 2.62 -9.02 -3.76
C ILE A 173 3.39 -9.48 -2.54
N VAL A 174 2.75 -10.27 -1.69
CA VAL A 174 3.47 -11.01 -0.64
C VAL A 174 4.13 -12.22 -1.28
N PHE A 175 5.45 -12.22 -1.33
CA PHE A 175 6.28 -13.29 -1.89
C PHE A 175 7.42 -13.63 -0.92
N MET A 176 7.05 -14.29 0.17
CA MET A 176 7.99 -14.61 1.24
C MET A 176 8.90 -15.78 0.87
N GLU A 177 10.21 -15.56 1.00
CA GLU A 177 11.21 -16.61 1.12
C GLU A 177 11.89 -16.41 2.49
N LEU A 178 11.18 -16.77 3.58
CA LEU A 178 11.60 -16.81 5.00
C LEU A 178 12.69 -15.79 5.43
N GLY A 179 12.32 -14.68 6.09
CA GLY A 179 13.15 -13.93 7.06
C GLY A 179 14.58 -13.52 6.69
N ASN A 180 14.97 -13.66 5.43
CA ASN A 180 16.35 -13.56 4.99
C ASN A 180 16.64 -12.17 4.44
N PHE A 181 17.71 -11.57 4.92
CA PHE A 181 18.30 -10.36 4.37
C PHE A 181 19.59 -10.72 3.61
N PRO A 182 19.92 -10.03 2.50
CA PRO A 182 19.15 -8.96 1.89
C PRO A 182 17.85 -9.46 1.24
N ILE A 183 16.82 -8.60 1.19
CA ILE A 183 15.53 -8.92 0.56
C ILE A 183 15.55 -8.86 -0.97
N GLY A 184 16.64 -8.33 -1.54
CA GLY A 184 16.90 -8.31 -2.98
C GLY A 184 17.79 -9.46 -3.46
N PRO A 185 18.05 -9.57 -4.77
CA PRO A 185 17.58 -8.66 -5.82
C PRO A 185 16.13 -8.95 -6.25
N TRP A 186 15.57 -8.06 -7.07
CA TRP A 186 14.29 -8.29 -7.74
C TRP A 186 14.33 -9.53 -8.64
N LYS A 187 13.27 -10.34 -8.65
CA LYS A 187 13.13 -11.52 -9.51
C LYS A 187 11.90 -11.37 -10.41
N SER A 188 12.02 -11.69 -11.69
CA SER A 188 10.88 -11.67 -12.64
C SER A 188 9.78 -12.68 -12.29
N THR A 189 10.08 -13.65 -11.42
CA THR A 189 9.15 -14.66 -10.92
C THR A 189 8.21 -14.12 -9.84
N PHE A 190 8.42 -12.90 -9.35
CA PHE A 190 7.51 -12.23 -8.42
C PHE A 190 6.20 -11.90 -9.13
N ARG A 191 5.28 -12.88 -9.12
CA ARG A 191 3.92 -12.81 -9.67
C ARG A 191 2.96 -13.60 -8.82
N GLY A 192 1.68 -13.20 -8.85
CA GLY A 192 0.59 -13.95 -8.25
C GLY A 192 0.15 -15.15 -9.12
N LYS A 193 -0.31 -16.22 -8.47
CA LYS A 193 -1.00 -17.34 -9.11
C LYS A 193 -2.28 -16.82 -9.78
N ASN A 194 -2.50 -17.15 -11.05
CA ASN A 194 -3.64 -16.65 -11.86
C ASN A 194 -3.66 -15.12 -12.09
N MET A 195 -2.59 -14.41 -11.77
CA MET A 195 -2.50 -12.98 -12.02
C MET A 195 -2.50 -12.70 -13.52
N SER A 196 -3.26 -11.68 -13.93
CA SER A 196 -3.25 -11.20 -15.32
C SER A 196 -1.82 -10.86 -15.78
N ALA A 197 -1.50 -11.18 -17.03
CA ALA A 197 -0.20 -10.86 -17.63
C ALA A 197 0.01 -9.34 -17.79
N ASP A 198 -1.09 -8.60 -17.95
CA ASP A 198 -1.08 -7.15 -18.17
C ASP A 198 -0.85 -6.37 -16.88
N LEU A 199 -1.28 -6.92 -15.73
CA LEU A 199 -1.06 -6.32 -14.44
C LEU A 199 0.43 -6.40 -14.06
N LYS A 200 0.98 -5.26 -13.65
CA LYS A 200 2.39 -5.11 -13.29
C LYS A 200 2.54 -5.17 -11.77
N VAL A 201 3.60 -5.86 -11.31
CA VAL A 201 3.97 -5.89 -9.89
C VAL A 201 4.95 -4.76 -9.63
N ALA A 202 4.56 -3.80 -8.80
CA ALA A 202 5.40 -2.66 -8.41
C ALA A 202 6.18 -2.91 -7.13
N ILE A 203 5.65 -3.73 -6.22
CA ILE A 203 6.24 -3.99 -4.92
C ILE A 203 6.13 -5.48 -4.61
N THR A 204 7.12 -6.03 -3.93
CA THR A 204 6.99 -7.34 -3.29
C THR A 204 7.37 -7.25 -1.82
N GLN A 205 6.50 -7.76 -0.95
CA GLN A 205 6.80 -7.97 0.45
C GLN A 205 7.55 -9.30 0.59
N ARG A 206 8.75 -9.26 1.18
CA ARG A 206 9.68 -10.40 1.22
C ARG A 206 9.86 -10.99 2.61
N VAL A 207 9.67 -10.17 3.64
CA VAL A 207 9.71 -10.55 5.05
C VAL A 207 8.44 -10.01 5.69
N LEU A 208 7.77 -10.87 6.46
CA LEU A 208 6.53 -10.56 7.17
C LEU A 208 6.77 -10.74 8.68
N ASP A 209 6.18 -9.87 9.48
CA ASP A 209 6.10 -9.94 10.95
C ASP A 209 7.45 -10.13 11.65
N LEU A 210 8.53 -9.57 11.11
CA LEU A 210 9.81 -9.58 11.83
C LEU A 210 9.68 -8.64 13.04
N SER A 211 9.83 -9.19 14.25
CA SER A 211 9.75 -8.37 15.47
C SER A 211 11.10 -7.78 15.90
N ASP A 212 11.05 -6.61 16.52
CA ASP A 212 12.16 -6.08 17.32
C ASP A 212 12.05 -6.48 18.81
N ASP A 213 13.01 -6.02 19.62
CA ASP A 213 13.07 -6.33 21.05
C ASP A 213 11.91 -5.70 21.86
N ASP A 214 11.24 -4.68 21.31
CA ASP A 214 10.05 -4.05 21.90
C ASP A 214 8.74 -4.73 21.48
N GLY A 215 8.82 -5.80 20.67
CA GLY A 215 7.66 -6.55 20.17
C GLY A 215 6.91 -5.85 19.04
N ARG A 216 7.50 -4.84 18.39
CA ARG A 216 6.93 -4.21 17.19
C ARG A 216 7.20 -5.08 15.98
N THR A 217 6.20 -5.29 15.13
CA THR A 217 6.32 -6.08 13.90
C THR A 217 6.58 -5.20 12.69
N TYR A 218 7.42 -5.70 11.78
CA TYR A 218 7.84 -5.02 10.56
C TYR A 218 7.77 -5.98 9.39
N ASP A 219 7.23 -5.46 8.31
CA ASP A 219 7.22 -6.10 7.01
C ASP A 219 8.20 -5.36 6.10
N PHE A 220 8.89 -6.08 5.23
CA PHE A 220 9.95 -5.51 4.40
C PHE A 220 9.71 -5.72 2.92
N ASP A 221 9.80 -4.61 2.19
CA ASP A 221 9.37 -4.51 0.81
C ASP A 221 10.50 -4.15 -0.14
N LEU A 222 10.40 -4.69 -1.34
CA LEU A 222 11.29 -4.43 -2.45
C LEU A 222 10.48 -3.90 -3.64
N VAL A 223 10.93 -2.79 -4.21
CA VAL A 223 10.32 -2.17 -5.40
C VAL A 223 10.86 -2.82 -6.66
N ASN A 224 9.98 -3.01 -7.64
CA ASN A 224 10.38 -3.40 -8.98
C ASN A 224 11.20 -2.26 -9.63
N PRO A 225 12.47 -2.48 -10.00
CA PRO A 225 13.29 -1.44 -10.61
C PRO A 225 12.66 -0.88 -11.91
N ASP A 226 11.91 -1.70 -12.66
CA ASP A 226 11.26 -1.28 -13.90
C ASP A 226 10.04 -0.36 -13.67
N LEU A 227 9.53 -0.28 -12.44
CA LEU A 227 8.37 0.55 -12.07
C LEU A 227 8.67 1.61 -11.03
N GLN A 228 9.94 1.82 -10.67
CA GLN A 228 10.33 2.87 -9.72
C GLN A 228 9.85 4.27 -10.14
N ASP A 229 10.06 4.63 -11.40
CA ASP A 229 9.69 5.95 -11.94
C ASP A 229 8.17 6.14 -11.99
N TRP A 230 7.42 5.04 -12.01
CA TRP A 230 5.96 5.08 -11.89
C TRP A 230 5.53 5.19 -10.42
N LEU A 231 6.13 4.40 -9.52
CA LEU A 231 5.70 4.26 -8.13
C LEU A 231 6.13 5.44 -7.25
N LEU A 232 7.40 5.82 -7.24
CA LEU A 232 7.95 6.78 -6.27
C LEU A 232 7.31 8.18 -6.33
N PRO A 233 6.94 8.72 -7.51
CA PRO A 233 6.18 9.97 -7.61
C PRO A 233 4.74 9.86 -7.08
N ARG A 234 4.21 8.64 -6.94
CA ARG A 234 2.84 8.34 -6.46
C ARG A 234 2.75 8.02 -4.98
N LEU A 235 3.88 7.97 -4.28
CA LEU A 235 3.93 7.84 -2.82
C LEU A 235 4.04 9.23 -2.18
N ILE A 236 3.37 9.41 -1.04
CA ILE A 236 3.16 10.71 -0.42
C ILE A 236 4.34 11.05 0.47
N LEU A 237 5.09 12.12 0.19
CA LEU A 237 6.01 12.66 1.18
C LEU A 237 5.23 13.66 2.05
N PRO A 238 4.97 13.38 3.34
CA PRO A 238 4.15 14.27 4.16
C PRO A 238 4.78 15.65 4.26
N ARG A 239 3.95 16.69 4.40
CA ARG A 239 4.44 18.01 4.81
C ARG A 239 4.71 17.99 6.30
N ALA A 240 5.81 18.60 6.73
CA ALA A 240 6.06 18.82 8.15
C ALA A 240 4.89 19.59 8.77
N THR A 241 4.48 19.18 9.96
CA THR A 241 3.52 19.93 10.77
C THR A 241 4.17 21.25 11.18
N LEU A 242 3.53 22.37 10.83
CA LEU A 242 3.95 23.71 11.23
C LEU A 242 3.68 23.97 12.71
#